data_AF-A0A394DA81-F1
#
_entry.id   AF-A0A394DA81-F1
#
_cell.length_a   1.000
_cell.length_b   1.000
_cell.length_c   1.000
_cell.angle_alpha   90.00
_cell.angle_beta   90.00
_cell.angle_gamma   90.00
#
_symmetry.space_group_name_H-M   'P 1'
#
loop_
_entity.id
_entity.type
_entity.pdbx_description
1 polymer ?
#
loop_
_entity_poly.entity_id
_entity_poly.type
_entity_poly.pdbx_seq_one_letter_code
_entity_poly.pdbx_strand_id
1 'polypeptide(L)'
;EFRLALLRDSNKPNLFADRVFDMFDIKHNGAIDFGGFVRSMSIFHPNAPEEKKIEFAFKLFDVRQSGYIEHKETIKEADTDGDGKIDKEEWKQYVAKNPSLLKIMTLPYLKWVSLLINETLRICLI
;
A
#
# COMPACT_ATOMS: atom_id res chain seq x y z
N GLU A 1 0.54 13.15 12.45
CA GLU A 1 0.62 11.77 12.96
C GLU A 1 0.91 10.69 11.89
N PHE A 2 -0.01 10.31 10.98
CA PHE A 2 0.25 9.20 10.02
C PHE A 2 1.41 9.47 9.04
N ARG A 3 1.51 10.69 8.52
CA ARG A 3 2.66 11.12 7.70
C ARG A 3 3.97 10.94 8.46
N LEU A 4 4.06 11.40 9.72
CA LEU A 4 5.28 11.28 10.54
C LEU A 4 5.68 9.83 10.84
N ALA A 5 4.72 8.92 11.03
CA ALA A 5 5.02 7.51 11.29
C ALA A 5 5.63 6.78 10.07
N LEU A 6 5.35 7.25 8.85
CA LEU A 6 5.97 6.78 7.61
C LEU A 6 7.27 7.51 7.27
N LEU A 7 7.59 8.63 7.94
CA LEU A 7 8.64 9.56 7.55
C LEU A 7 9.83 9.52 8.52
N ARG A 8 10.99 9.12 8.02
CA ARG A 8 12.28 9.48 8.64
C ARG A 8 12.92 10.73 8.01
N ASP A 9 12.38 11.30 6.93
CA ASP A 9 12.94 12.50 6.28
C ASP A 9 11.86 13.49 5.82
N SER A 10 12.04 14.77 6.17
CA SER A 10 11.03 15.83 6.14
C SER A 10 11.12 16.83 4.98
N ASN A 11 12.01 16.62 3.99
CA ASN A 11 12.30 17.64 2.97
C ASN A 11 11.97 17.26 1.50
N LYS A 12 11.19 16.19 1.27
CA LYS A 12 10.67 15.87 -0.07
C LYS A 12 9.19 15.46 0.03
N PRO A 13 8.29 16.00 -0.82
CA PRO A 13 6.93 15.47 -0.93
C PRO A 13 7.02 14.00 -1.35
N ASN A 14 6.57 13.11 -0.47
CA ASN A 14 6.58 11.69 -0.73
C ASN A 14 5.26 11.31 -1.41
N LEU A 15 5.28 11.30 -2.74
CA LEU A 15 4.15 10.94 -3.60
C LEU A 15 3.52 9.58 -3.25
N PHE A 16 4.25 8.69 -2.58
CA PHE A 16 3.72 7.44 -2.06
C PHE A 16 2.86 7.66 -0.81
N ALA A 17 3.37 8.41 0.18
CA ALA A 17 2.66 8.66 1.43
C ALA A 17 1.38 9.48 1.18
N ASP A 18 1.43 10.43 0.25
CA ASP A 18 0.26 11.24 -0.14
C ASP A 18 -0.79 10.38 -0.83
N ARG A 19 -0.40 9.50 -1.76
CA ARG A 19 -1.36 8.58 -2.40
C ARG A 19 -1.94 7.56 -1.44
N VAL A 20 -1.11 6.98 -0.57
CA VAL A 20 -1.60 6.08 0.48
C VAL A 20 -2.60 6.82 1.36
N PHE A 21 -2.31 8.06 1.74
CA PHE A 21 -3.23 8.89 2.51
C PHE A 21 -4.58 9.09 1.79
N ASP A 22 -4.54 9.48 0.52
CA ASP A 22 -5.74 9.70 -0.31
C ASP A 22 -6.59 8.43 -0.46
N MET A 23 -5.95 7.26 -0.53
CA MET A 23 -6.66 5.97 -0.60
C MET A 23 -7.42 5.63 0.69
N PHE A 24 -7.00 6.17 1.85
CA PHE A 24 -7.62 5.90 3.15
C PHE A 24 -8.48 7.05 3.68
N ASP A 25 -8.31 8.26 3.15
CA ASP A 25 -9.19 9.40 3.38
C ASP A 25 -10.46 9.29 2.50
N ILE A 26 -11.32 8.33 2.85
CA ILE A 26 -12.60 8.07 2.15
C ILE A 26 -13.51 9.31 2.15
N LYS A 27 -13.36 10.19 3.15
CA LYS A 27 -14.18 11.40 3.32
C LYS A 27 -13.61 12.60 2.56
N HIS A 28 -12.41 12.50 2.01
CA HIS A 28 -11.69 13.57 1.32
C HIS A 28 -11.65 14.88 2.12
N ASN A 29 -11.53 14.77 3.44
CA ASN A 29 -11.52 15.93 4.35
C ASN A 29 -10.12 16.24 4.90
N GLY A 30 -9.09 15.56 4.37
CA GLY A 30 -7.72 15.68 4.83
C GLY A 30 -7.45 14.95 6.15
N ALA A 31 -8.34 14.06 6.60
CA ALA A 31 -8.20 13.32 7.85
C ALA A 31 -8.67 11.86 7.72
N ILE A 32 -7.77 10.95 8.11
CA ILE A 32 -8.10 9.52 8.21
C ILE A 32 -8.73 9.27 9.59
N ASP A 33 -9.98 8.80 9.60
CA ASP A 33 -10.62 8.36 10.85
C ASP A 33 -10.04 7.03 11.36
N PHE A 34 -10.37 6.66 12.60
CA PHE A 34 -9.84 5.44 13.21
C PHE A 34 -10.07 4.20 12.34
N GLY A 35 -11.23 4.10 11.67
CA GLY A 35 -11.53 2.99 10.77
C GLY A 35 -10.63 2.97 9.53
N GLY A 36 -10.38 4.13 8.91
CA GLY A 36 -9.43 4.27 7.81
C GLY A 36 -8.00 3.91 8.21
N PHE A 37 -7.60 4.32 9.41
CA PHE A 37 -6.27 4.01 9.95
C PHE A 37 -6.10 2.51 10.19
N VAL A 38 -7.07 1.84 10.84
CA VAL A 38 -7.03 0.39 11.06
C VAL A 38 -7.01 -0.37 9.72
N ARG A 39 -7.82 0.02 8.74
CA ARG A 39 -7.78 -0.58 7.38
C ARG A 39 -6.42 -0.42 6.72
N SER A 40 -5.78 0.74 6.87
CA SER A 40 -4.42 0.99 6.39
C SER A 40 -3.44 -0.03 6.96
N MET A 41 -3.47 -0.17 8.28
CA MET A 41 -2.59 -1.07 9.02
C MET A 41 -2.82 -2.54 8.65
N SER A 42 -4.07 -2.94 8.41
CA SER A 42 -4.40 -4.31 7.99
C SER A 42 -3.79 -4.68 6.65
N ILE A 43 -3.77 -3.77 5.67
CA ILE A 43 -3.24 -4.04 4.32
C ILE A 43 -1.71 -4.13 4.33
N PHE A 44 -1.05 -3.26 5.09
CA PHE A 44 0.41 -3.24 5.20
C PHE A 44 0.98 -4.35 6.12
N HIS A 45 0.13 -5.09 6.83
CA HIS A 45 0.55 -6.14 7.74
C HIS A 45 1.30 -7.27 6.99
N PRO A 46 2.39 -7.84 7.53
CA PRO A 46 3.14 -8.91 6.86
C PRO A 46 2.32 -10.15 6.52
N ASN A 47 1.34 -10.49 7.36
CA ASN A 47 0.44 -11.63 7.16
C ASN A 47 -0.81 -11.29 6.31
N ALA A 48 -0.92 -10.06 5.78
CA ALA A 48 -2.05 -9.72 4.92
C ALA A 48 -2.01 -10.56 3.63
N PRO A 49 -3.17 -11.02 3.11
CA PRO A 49 -3.22 -11.79 1.87
C PRO A 49 -2.50 -11.08 0.73
N GLU A 50 -1.67 -11.81 0.00
CA GLU A 50 -0.89 -11.25 -1.10
C GLU A 50 -1.79 -10.63 -2.17
N GLU A 51 -2.91 -11.27 -2.48
CA GLU A 51 -3.90 -10.75 -3.43
C GLU A 51 -4.39 -9.34 -3.06
N LYS A 52 -4.58 -9.07 -1.77
CA LYS A 52 -4.97 -7.73 -1.29
C LYS A 52 -3.85 -6.71 -1.41
N LYS A 53 -2.60 -7.14 -1.22
CA LYS A 53 -1.43 -6.30 -1.46
C LYS A 53 -1.27 -5.97 -2.94
N ILE A 54 -1.49 -6.94 -3.83
CA ILE A 54 -1.43 -6.76 -5.29
C ILE A 54 -2.50 -5.77 -5.75
N GLU A 55 -3.74 -5.93 -5.28
CA GLU A 55 -4.86 -5.03 -5.60
C GLU A 55 -4.57 -3.59 -5.14
N PHE A 56 -4.06 -3.44 -3.92
CA PHE A 56 -3.75 -2.13 -3.38
C PHE A 56 -2.55 -1.48 -4.09
N ALA A 57 -1.51 -2.27 -4.37
CA ALA A 57 -0.36 -1.81 -5.14
C ALA A 57 -0.81 -1.33 -6.54
N PHE A 58 -1.69 -2.06 -7.22
CA PHE A 58 -2.23 -1.63 -8.51
C PHE A 58 -2.84 -0.22 -8.43
N LYS A 59 -3.75 -0.01 -7.47
CA LYS A 59 -4.38 1.31 -7.24
C LYS A 59 -3.38 2.40 -6.88
N LEU A 60 -2.33 2.04 -6.16
CA LEU A 60 -1.26 2.96 -5.81
C LEU A 60 -0.47 3.40 -7.06
N PHE A 61 -0.20 2.48 -8.00
CA PHE A 61 0.53 2.77 -9.24
C PHE A 61 -0.33 3.42 -10.33
N ASP A 62 -1.65 3.22 -10.31
CA ASP A 62 -2.62 3.94 -11.13
C ASP A 62 -2.82 5.39 -10.64
N VAL A 63 -1.84 6.24 -10.96
CA VAL A 63 -1.82 7.67 -10.58
C VAL A 63 -3.10 8.40 -11.03
N ARG A 64 -3.63 8.01 -12.20
CA ARG A 64 -4.75 8.69 -12.86
C ARG A 64 -6.11 8.12 -12.49
N GLN A 65 -6.14 7.05 -11.69
CA GLN A 65 -7.35 6.28 -11.38
C GLN A 65 -8.10 5.88 -12.66
N SER A 66 -7.38 5.62 -13.75
CA SER A 66 -7.95 5.26 -15.04
C SER A 66 -8.37 3.80 -15.12
N GLY A 67 -7.98 2.99 -14.12
CA GLY A 67 -8.08 1.55 -14.14
C GLY A 67 -6.88 0.87 -14.82
N TYR A 68 -5.85 1.63 -15.19
CA TYR A 68 -4.65 1.17 -15.89
C TYR A 68 -3.39 1.83 -15.34
N ILE A 69 -2.27 1.12 -15.35
CA ILE A 69 -0.98 1.71 -14.96
C ILE A 69 -0.27 2.24 -16.21
N GLU A 70 -0.14 3.56 -16.32
CA GLU A 70 0.52 4.26 -17.43
C GLU A 70 1.99 4.64 -17.11
N HIS A 71 2.65 3.88 -16.22
CA HIS A 71 4.00 4.20 -15.74
C HIS A 71 5.08 3.75 -16.75
N LYS A 72 5.75 4.70 -17.40
CA LYS A 72 6.72 4.46 -18.49
C LYS A 72 7.79 3.40 -18.21
N GLU A 73 8.30 3.32 -16.99
CA GLU A 73 9.34 2.33 -16.64
C GLU A 73 8.75 0.94 -16.44
N THR A 74 7.52 0.85 -15.93
CA THR A 74 6.83 -0.41 -15.66
C THR A 74 6.24 -1.02 -16.93
N ILE A 75 5.78 -0.19 -17.86
CA ILE A 75 5.20 -0.60 -19.15
C ILE A 75 6.17 -1.51 -19.91
N LYS A 76 7.46 -1.19 -19.99
CA LYS A 76 8.42 -1.94 -20.81
C LYS A 76 8.52 -3.44 -20.50
N GLU A 77 8.22 -3.84 -19.27
CA GLU A 77 8.35 -5.23 -18.82
C GLU A 77 7.00 -5.88 -18.50
N ALA A 78 5.98 -5.08 -18.18
CA ALA A 78 4.67 -5.56 -17.74
C ALA A 78 3.61 -5.55 -18.85
N ASP A 79 3.72 -4.65 -19.83
CA ASP A 79 2.81 -4.56 -20.99
C ASP A 79 3.16 -5.69 -21.98
N THR A 80 2.34 -6.74 -21.98
CA THR A 80 2.57 -7.96 -22.74
C THR A 80 1.91 -7.95 -24.11
N ASP A 81 0.83 -7.18 -24.27
CA ASP A 81 0.07 -7.08 -25.51
C ASP A 81 0.44 -5.86 -26.38
N GLY A 82 1.19 -4.91 -25.80
CA GLY A 82 1.74 -3.73 -26.48
C GLY A 82 0.74 -2.59 -26.65
N ASP A 83 -0.34 -2.54 -25.85
CA ASP A 83 -1.35 -1.48 -25.92
C ASP A 83 -0.91 -0.16 -25.25
N GLY A 84 0.23 -0.17 -24.56
CA GLY A 84 0.81 0.98 -23.87
C GLY A 84 0.21 1.25 -22.49
N LYS A 85 -0.56 0.30 -21.95
CA LYS A 85 -1.17 0.31 -20.62
C LYS A 85 -0.86 -1.02 -19.94
N ILE A 86 -1.14 -1.09 -18.64
CA ILE A 86 -1.02 -2.33 -17.88
C ILE A 86 -2.35 -2.56 -17.18
N ASP A 87 -2.99 -3.68 -17.47
CA ASP A 87 -4.22 -4.10 -16.82
C ASP A 87 -3.97 -4.90 -15.52
N LYS A 88 -5.03 -5.41 -14.91
CA LYS A 88 -4.92 -6.16 -13.64
C LYS A 88 -4.27 -7.53 -13.82
N GLU A 89 -4.48 -8.18 -14.97
CA GLU A 89 -3.98 -9.50 -15.28
C GLU A 89 -2.48 -9.44 -15.55
N GLU A 90 -2.04 -8.49 -16.37
CA GLU A 90 -0.64 -8.19 -16.64
C GLU A 90 0.10 -7.77 -15.36
N TRP A 91 -0.52 -6.92 -14.55
CA TRP A 91 0.02 -6.54 -13.26
C TRP A 91 0.25 -7.74 -12.34
N LYS A 92 -0.74 -8.64 -12.22
CA LYS A 92 -0.60 -9.87 -11.41
C LYS A 92 0.57 -10.72 -11.90
N GLN A 93 0.73 -10.88 -13.21
CA GLN A 93 1.84 -11.63 -13.79
C GLN A 93 3.19 -10.95 -13.53
N TYR A 94 3.26 -9.63 -13.67
CA TYR A 94 4.46 -8.85 -13.43
C TYR A 94 4.91 -8.94 -11.97
N VAL A 95 3.97 -8.82 -11.03
CA VAL A 95 4.24 -8.94 -9.59
C VAL A 95 4.68 -10.36 -9.22
N ALA A 96 4.07 -11.39 -9.82
CA ALA A 96 4.48 -12.77 -9.60
C ALA A 96 5.94 -13.03 -10.04
N LYS A 97 6.40 -12.36 -11.09
CA LYS A 97 7.81 -12.40 -11.53
C LYS A 97 8.74 -11.55 -10.67
N ASN A 98 8.22 -10.48 -10.04
CA ASN A 98 8.98 -9.50 -9.26
C ASN A 98 8.40 -9.29 -7.85
N PRO A 99 8.49 -10.29 -6.95
CA PRO A 99 7.90 -10.22 -5.61
C PRO A 99 8.52 -9.12 -4.72
N SER A 100 9.73 -8.64 -5.05
CA SER A 100 10.36 -7.49 -4.39
C SER A 100 9.55 -6.21 -4.50
N LEU A 101 8.71 -6.08 -5.54
CA LEU A 101 7.84 -4.93 -5.76
C LEU A 101 6.81 -4.75 -4.62
N LEU A 102 6.32 -5.86 -4.04
CA LEU A 102 5.39 -5.84 -2.91
C LEU A 102 6.06 -5.51 -1.57
N LYS A 103 7.39 -5.32 -1.52
CA LYS A 103 8.06 -4.89 -0.28
C LYS A 103 7.56 -3.52 0.19
N ILE A 104 7.18 -2.62 -0.72
CA ILE A 104 6.58 -1.32 -0.37
C ILE A 104 5.21 -1.48 0.30
N MET A 105 4.54 -2.60 0.07
CA MET A 105 3.23 -2.97 0.63
C MET A 105 3.34 -3.72 1.96
N THR A 106 4.54 -3.81 2.53
CA THR A 106 4.76 -4.50 3.79
C THR A 106 5.57 -3.62 4.73
N LEU A 107 4.94 -3.26 5.84
CA LEU A 107 5.58 -2.49 6.90
C LEU A 107 6.00 -3.48 8.01
N PRO A 108 7.28 -3.89 8.09
CA PRO A 108 7.71 -4.98 8.98
C PRO A 108 7.51 -4.64 10.46
N TYR A 109 7.52 -3.35 10.81
CA TYR A 109 7.26 -2.87 12.16
C TYR A 109 5.81 -3.13 12.63
N LEU A 110 4.86 -3.39 11.74
CA LEU A 110 3.48 -3.71 12.12
C LEU A 110 3.33 -5.06 12.80
N LYS A 111 4.26 -5.99 12.59
CA LYS A 111 4.31 -7.24 13.35
C LYS A 111 4.48 -6.98 14.84
N TRP A 112 5.30 -5.98 15.18
CA TRP A 112 5.56 -5.57 16.56
C TRP A 112 4.39 -4.81 17.15
N VAL A 113 3.68 -3.99 16.38
CA VAL A 113 2.44 -3.34 16.83
C VAL A 113 1.38 -4.37 17.18
N SER A 114 1.19 -5.39 16.35
CA SER A 114 0.26 -6.49 16.63
C SER A 114 0.66 -7.29 17.89
N LEU A 115 1.95 -7.58 18.05
CA LEU A 115 2.47 -8.24 19.26
C LEU A 115 2.29 -7.37 20.52
N LEU A 116 2.59 -6.08 20.45
CA LEU A 116 2.42 -5.13 21.55
C LEU A 116 0.96 -4.96 21.95
N ILE A 117 0.05 -4.89 20.98
CA ILE A 117 -1.40 -4.85 21.26
C ILE A 117 -1.83 -6.14 21.96
N ASN A 118 -1.39 -7.30 21.47
CA ASN A 118 -1.74 -8.59 22.07
C ASN A 118 -1.15 -8.76 23.47
N GLU A 119 0.10 -8.34 23.71
CA GLU A 119 0.71 -8.38 25.05
C GLU A 119 0.07 -7.37 26.01
N THR A 120 -0.23 -6.15 25.55
CA THR A 120 -0.89 -5.13 26.38
C THR A 120 -2.30 -5.57 26.77
N LEU A 121 -3.07 -6.13 25.83
CA LEU A 121 -4.39 -6.70 26.12
C LEU A 121 -4.30 -7.90 27.06
N ARG A 122 -3.23 -8.71 26.95
CA ARG A 122 -2.98 -9.85 27.84
C ARG A 122 -2.62 -9.41 29.26
N ILE A 123 -1.91 -8.30 29.43
CA ILE A 123 -1.57 -7.71 30.73
C ILE A 123 -2.79 -7.02 31.36
N CYS A 124 -3.62 -6.33 30.57
CA CYS A 124 -4.82 -5.65 31.09
C CYS A 124 -5.99 -6.57 31.46
N LEU A 125 -5.93 -7.86 31.10
CA LEU A 125 -6.96 -8.87 31.40
C LEU A 125 -6.58 -9.81 32.55
N ILE A 126 -5.50 -9.51 33.29
CA ILE A 126 -5.06 -10.19 34.52
C ILE A 126 -5.13 -9.17 35.66
#